data_AF-A0AA41X7A7-F1
#
_entry.id   AF-A0AA41X7A7-F1
#
_cell.length_a   1.000
_cell.length_b   1.000
_cell.length_c   1.000
_cell.angle_alpha   90.00
_cell.angle_beta   90.00
_cell.angle_gamma   90.00
#
_symmetry.space_group_name_H-M   'P 1'
#
loop_
_entity.id
_entity.type
_entity.pdbx_description
1 polymer ?
#
loop_
_entity_poly.entity_id
_entity_poly.type
_entity_poly.pdbx_seq_one_letter_code
_entity_poly.pdbx_strand_id
1 'polypeptide(L)' 'MSILWARADEEVRKAIQAAQQVAVEHALTFIEDRAAYTRRGKGGKTLERTTGLIAASFEHSTSRAQDAQLHTHCLIA' A
#
# COMPACT_ATOMS: atom_id res chain seq x y z
N MET A 1 4.90 12.97 -8.35
CA MET A 1 3.50 13.02 -7.87
C MET A 1 3.31 14.00 -6.71
N SER A 2 4.00 13.84 -5.58
CA SER A 2 3.73 14.63 -4.36
C SER A 2 3.85 16.16 -4.50
N ILE A 3 4.89 16.65 -5.20
CA ILE A 3 5.06 18.10 -5.43
C ILE A 3 3.94 18.65 -6.33
N LEU A 4 3.57 17.91 -7.38
CA LEU A 4 2.47 18.29 -8.26
C LEU A 4 1.14 18.30 -7.51
N TRP A 5 0.84 17.24 -6.76
CA TRP A 5 -0.35 17.11 -5.90
C TRP A 5 -0.48 18.29 -4.92
N ALA A 6 0.63 18.71 -4.29
CA ALA A 6 0.63 19.79 -3.31
C ALA A 6 0.39 21.18 -3.91
N ARG A 7 0.59 21.35 -5.22
CA ARG A 7 0.41 22.63 -5.93
C ARG A 7 -0.77 22.64 -6.89
N ALA A 8 -1.35 21.47 -7.16
CA ALA A 8 -2.50 21.29 -8.02
C ALA A 8 -3.77 21.91 -7.43
N ASP A 9 -4.69 22.29 -8.31
CA ASP A 9 -6.08 22.50 -7.95
C ASP A 9 -6.74 21.21 -7.45
N GLU A 10 -7.96 21.31 -6.95
CA GLU A 10 -8.63 20.18 -6.31
C GLU A 10 -8.96 19.04 -7.28
N GLU A 11 -9.26 19.35 -8.54
CA GLU A 11 -9.57 18.33 -9.54
C GLU A 11 -8.34 17.47 -9.83
N VAL A 12 -7.21 18.11 -10.13
CA VAL A 12 -5.95 17.42 -10.40
C VAL A 12 -5.45 16.71 -9.14
N ARG A 13 -5.63 17.30 -7.95
CA ARG A 13 -5.25 16.68 -6.68
C ARG A 13 -6.00 15.36 -6.45
N LYS A 14 -7.31 15.35 -6.66
CA LYS A 14 -8.15 14.14 -6.56
C LYS A 14 -7.78 13.08 -7.59
N ALA A 15 -7.51 13.49 -8.83
CA ALA A 15 -7.04 12.58 -9.87
C ALA A 15 -5.72 11.90 -9.47
N ILE A 16 -4.80 12.66 -8.88
CA ILE A 16 -3.52 12.13 -8.37
C ILE A 16 -3.74 11.14 -7.22
N GLN A 17 -4.59 11.48 -6.24
CA GLN A 17 -4.90 10.58 -5.13
C GLN A 17 -5.56 9.28 -5.60
N ALA A 18 -6.52 9.37 -6.53
CA ALA A 18 -7.15 8.18 -7.11
C ALA A 18 -6.13 7.28 -7.82
N ALA A 19 -5.24 7.87 -8.64
CA ALA A 19 -4.18 7.11 -9.30
C ALA A 19 -3.21 6.46 -8.30
N GLN A 20 -2.88 7.16 -7.21
CA GLN A 20 -2.03 6.63 -6.15
C GLN A 20 -2.72 5.47 -5.40
N GLN A 21 -4.01 5.59 -5.11
CA GLN A 21 -4.80 4.55 -4.46
C GLN A 21 -4.85 3.28 -5.30
N VAL A 22 -5.10 3.40 -6.61
CA VAL A 22 -5.06 2.25 -7.54
C VAL A 22 -3.68 1.59 -7.55
N ALA A 23 -2.60 2.39 -7.52
CA ALA A 23 -1.25 1.84 -7.46
C ALA A 23 -0.98 1.09 -6.14
N VAL A 24 -1.51 1.57 -5.01
CA VAL A 24 -1.43 0.88 -3.71
C VAL A 24 -2.17 -0.45 -3.76
N GLU A 25 -3.39 -0.47 -4.29
CA GLU A 25 -4.19 -1.68 -4.43
C GLU A 25 -3.49 -2.74 -5.29
N HIS A 26 -2.92 -2.33 -6.44
CA HIS A 26 -2.13 -3.22 -7.29
C HIS A 26 -0.89 -3.77 -6.57
N ALA A 27 -0.22 -2.95 -5.76
CA ALA A 27 0.92 -3.41 -4.98
C ALA A 27 0.51 -4.44 -3.91
N LEU A 28 -0.63 -4.24 -3.25
CA LEU A 28 -1.18 -5.20 -2.29
C LEU A 28 -1.57 -6.52 -2.97
N THR A 29 -2.26 -6.48 -4.11
CA THR A 29 -2.57 -7.68 -4.90
C THR A 29 -1.30 -8.42 -5.30
N PHE A 30 -0.27 -7.72 -5.76
CA PHE A 30 1.01 -8.33 -6.11
C PHE A 30 1.66 -9.04 -4.91
N ILE A 31 1.66 -8.43 -3.73
CA ILE A 31 2.21 -9.03 -2.51
C ILE A 31 1.36 -10.23 -2.07
N GLU A 32 0.04 -10.13 -2.12
CA GLU A 32 -0.86 -11.24 -1.84
C GLU A 32 -0.55 -12.44 -2.74
N ASP A 33 -0.45 -12.21 -4.04
CA ASP A 33 -0.17 -13.25 -5.02
C ASP A 33 1.23 -13.86 -4.87
N ARG A 34 2.24 -13.05 -4.56
CA ARG A 34 3.64 -13.48 -4.63
C ARG A 34 4.25 -13.85 -3.30
N ALA A 35 3.71 -13.37 -2.18
CA ALA A 35 4.35 -13.45 -0.87
C ALA A 35 3.43 -13.91 0.27
N ALA A 36 2.13 -14.11 0.04
CA ALA A 36 1.22 -14.59 1.08
C ALA A 36 1.39 -16.10 1.34
N TYR A 37 2.28 -16.43 2.27
CA TYR A 37 2.53 -17.80 2.72
C TYR A 37 2.46 -17.90 4.24
N THR A 38 2.04 -19.08 4.71
CA THR A 38 2.10 -19.48 6.11
C THR A 38 2.92 -20.77 6.26
N ARG A 39 3.25 -21.12 7.51
CA ARG A 39 4.03 -22.32 7.83
C ARG A 39 3.21 -23.29 8.68
N ARG A 40 3.27 -24.57 8.34
CA ARG A 40 2.59 -25.67 9.03
C ARG A 40 3.55 -26.82 9.38
N GLY A 41 3.11 -27.72 10.26
CA GLY A 41 3.84 -28.92 10.67
C GLY A 41 4.92 -28.66 11.73
N LYS A 42 5.61 -29.73 12.16
CA LYS A 42 6.62 -29.67 13.22
C LYS A 42 7.77 -28.73 12.82
N GLY A 43 7.89 -27.61 13.54
CA GLY A 43 8.91 -26.59 13.28
C GLY A 43 8.66 -25.74 12.02
N GLY A 44 7.43 -25.69 11.49
CA GLY A 44 7.08 -24.82 10.36
C GLY A 44 7.77 -25.17 9.03
N LYS A 45 8.10 -26.45 8.85
CA LYS A 45 8.84 -26.95 7.68
C LYS A 45 8.00 -26.97 6.40
N THR A 46 6.67 -26.99 6.50
CA THR A 46 5.78 -26.94 5.35
C THR A 46 5.40 -25.48 5.10
N LEU A 47 5.71 -24.97 3.90
CA LEU A 47 5.28 -23.64 3.46
C LEU A 47 4.02 -23.79 2.60
N GLU A 48 2.98 -23.03 2.89
CA GLU A 48 1.67 -23.13 2.22
C GLU A 48 1.18 -21.73 1.84
N ARG A 49 0.52 -21.58 0.69
CA ARG A 49 -0.10 -20.30 0.33
C ARG A 49 -1.28 -20.02 1.24
N THR A 50 -1.45 -18.77 1.66
CA THR A 50 -2.68 -18.35 2.34
C THR A 50 -3.80 -18.16 1.32
N THR A 51 -5.03 -17.96 1.81
CA THR A 51 -6.19 -17.62 0.97
C THR A 51 -6.25 -16.13 0.62
N GLY A 52 -5.36 -15.31 1.17
CA GLY A 52 -5.32 -13.86 0.99
C GLY A 52 -4.58 -13.16 2.14
N LEU A 53 -4.63 -11.83 2.15
CA LEU A 53 -4.13 -10.93 3.18
C LEU A 53 -5.24 -10.01 3.68
N ILE A 54 -5.15 -9.61 4.95
CA ILE A 54 -5.97 -8.53 5.50
C ILE A 54 -5.08 -7.31 5.66
N ALA A 55 -5.47 -6.19 5.04
CA ALA A 55 -4.71 -4.95 5.06
C ALA A 55 -5.57 -3.75 5.50
N ALA A 56 -4.98 -2.84 6.28
CA ALA A 56 -5.55 -1.52 6.58
C ALA A 56 -4.65 -0.43 5.99
N SER A 57 -5.23 0.46 5.18
CA SER A 57 -4.50 1.49 4.43
C SER A 57 -4.80 2.91 4.94
N PHE A 58 -3.75 3.71 5.13
CA PHE A 58 -3.82 5.08 5.67
C PHE A 58 -3.00 6.05 4.81
N GLU A 59 -3.66 6.99 4.13
CA GLU A 59 -3.03 8.01 3.28
C GLU A 59 -2.54 9.19 4.11
N HIS A 60 -1.30 9.62 3.87
CA HIS A 60 -0.67 10.80 4.45
C HIS A 60 -0.04 11.67 3.34
N SER A 61 0.18 12.95 3.63
CA SER A 61 0.62 13.94 2.64
C SER A 61 1.94 14.65 2.95
N THR A 62 2.57 14.39 4.09
CA THR A 62 3.80 15.07 4.52
C THR A 62 4.86 14.09 4.99
N SER A 63 6.12 14.42 4.70
CA SER A 63 7.28 13.66 5.18
C SER A 63 7.58 13.98 6.65
N ARG A 64 8.50 13.23 7.25
CA ARG A 64 9.05 13.55 8.59
C ARG A 64 9.73 14.93 8.63
N ALA A 65 10.31 15.35 7.50
CA ALA A 65 10.93 16.67 7.34
C ALA A 65 9.93 17.77 6.95
N GLN A 66 8.62 17.47 6.96
CA GLN A 66 7.52 18.38 6.59
C GLN A 66 7.45 18.74 5.09
N ASP A 67 8.12 17.97 4.23
CA ASP A 67 8.00 18.13 2.78
C ASP A 67 6.72 17.49 2.25
N ALA A 68 6.22 17.98 1.13
CA ALA A 68 5.09 17.37 0.44
C ALA A 68 5.43 15.93 0.00
N GLN A 69 4.74 14.96 0.58
CA GLN A 69 4.96 13.53 0.34
C GLN A 69 3.64 12.76 0.46
N LEU A 70 2.92 12.59 -0.65
CA LEU A 70 1.74 11.72 -0.71
C LEU A 70 2.18 10.25 -0.63
N HIS A 71 1.71 9.53 0.38
CA HIS A 71 2.04 8.12 0.61
C HIS A 71 0.95 7.40 1.41
N THR A 72 0.91 6.07 1.30
CA THR A 72 -0.06 5.24 2.04
C THR A 72 0.67 4.20 2.87
N HIS A 73 0.41 4.17 4.17
CA HIS A 73 0.81 3.07 5.04
C HIS A 73 -0.19 1.94 4.94
N CYS A 74 0.26 0.74 4.59
CA CYS A 74 -0.58 -0.47 4.58
C CYS A 74 -0.10 -1.42 5.67
N LEU A 75 -0.92 -1.60 6.72
CA LEU A 75 -0.66 -2.54 7.80
C LEU A 75 -1.28 -3.89 7.44
N ILE A 76 -0.49 -4.96 7.52
CA ILE A 76 -0.91 -6.33 7.18
C ILE A 76 -1.06 -7.14 8.48
N ALA A 77 -2.14 -7.91 8.60
CA ALA A 77 -2.45 -8.78 9.75
C ALA A 77 -2.21 -10.27 9.45
#